data_AF-A0A7C8ZMA8-F1
#
_entry.id   AF-A0A7C8ZMA8-F1
#
_cell.length_a   1.000
_cell.length_b   1.000
_cell.length_c   1.000
_cell.angle_alpha   90.00
_cell.angle_beta   90.00
_cell.angle_gamma   90.00
#
_symmetry.space_group_name_H-M   'P 1'
#
loop_
_entity.id
_entity.type
_entity.pdbx_description
1 polymer ?
#
loop_
_entity_poly.entity_id
_entity_poly.type
_entity_poly.pdbx_seq_one_letter_code
_entity_poly.pdbx_strand_id
1 'polypeptide(L)'
;KLPIIPGNCWIRKGSSSSSSSSLWAAQIPTFDRCWYSSRNDVRKIWTFTPIWMGRRSNKIATRKGAQDLKKGKLYAKIGKEVVSAVRKGGPNPISNPALATILEKAKELDVPKDIVERNMKKASEKGQEDYIEKFYEIL
;
A
#
# COMPACT_ATOMS: atom_id res chain seq x y z
N LYS A 1 18.74 -35.58 7.35
CA LYS A 1 19.11 -34.48 6.42
C LYS A 1 18.93 -35.00 5.01
N LEU A 2 17.72 -34.86 4.47
CA LEU A 2 17.36 -35.38 3.14
C LEU A 2 17.58 -34.29 2.09
N PRO A 3 18.16 -34.62 0.91
CA PRO A 3 18.45 -33.65 -0.12
C PRO A 3 17.21 -33.28 -0.96
N ILE A 4 17.30 -32.07 -1.50
CA ILE A 4 16.30 -31.29 -2.23
C ILE A 4 16.02 -31.90 -3.62
N ILE A 5 14.75 -32.12 -3.95
CA ILE A 5 14.29 -32.48 -5.31
C ILE A 5 13.79 -31.20 -5.99
N PRO A 6 14.35 -30.77 -7.14
CA PRO A 6 13.83 -29.61 -7.87
C PRO A 6 12.85 -30.03 -8.99
N GLY A 7 11.74 -29.31 -9.06
CA GLY A 7 11.07 -28.98 -10.31
C GLY A 7 10.01 -29.96 -10.83
N ASN A 8 8.73 -29.60 -10.62
CA ASN A 8 7.65 -30.04 -11.50
C ASN A 8 6.98 -28.80 -12.13
N CYS A 9 7.38 -28.53 -13.37
CA CYS A 9 6.73 -27.63 -14.31
C CYS A 9 5.45 -28.32 -14.82
N TRP A 10 4.27 -27.82 -14.45
CA TRP A 10 3.00 -28.39 -14.90
C TRP A 10 2.66 -27.86 -16.30
N ILE A 11 3.02 -28.64 -17.32
CA ILE A 11 2.47 -28.52 -18.68
C ILE A 11 1.14 -29.26 -18.70
N ARG A 12 0.01 -28.53 -18.69
CA ARG A 12 -1.33 -29.10 -18.84
C ARG A 12 -1.63 -29.28 -20.32
N LYS A 13 -1.77 -30.54 -20.76
CA LYS A 13 -2.19 -30.95 -22.11
C LYS A 13 -3.58 -30.40 -22.43
N GLY A 14 -3.75 -29.90 -23.66
CA GLY A 14 -5.05 -29.64 -24.25
C GLY A 14 -5.68 -30.91 -24.79
N SER A 15 -7.01 -30.99 -24.70
CA SER A 15 -7.86 -31.87 -25.49
C SER A 15 -9.09 -31.09 -25.91
N SER A 16 -9.13 -30.75 -27.19
CA SER A 16 -10.24 -30.12 -27.91
C SER A 16 -11.34 -31.14 -28.18
N SER A 17 -12.59 -30.76 -27.90
CA SER A 17 -13.78 -31.32 -28.53
C SER A 17 -14.74 -30.16 -28.85
N SER A 18 -15.24 -30.20 -30.07
CA SER A 18 -15.92 -29.15 -30.80
C SER A 18 -17.36 -28.94 -30.35
N SER A 19 -17.86 -27.69 -30.33
CA SER A 19 -18.95 -27.23 -31.20
C SER A 19 -19.58 -25.90 -30.76
N SER A 20 -19.60 -24.98 -31.73
CA SER A 20 -20.68 -24.03 -32.07
C SER A 20 -20.83 -22.69 -31.34
N SER A 21 -20.85 -21.65 -32.19
CA SER A 21 -21.50 -20.33 -32.10
C SER A 21 -21.02 -19.38 -31.00
N SER A 22 -20.77 -18.10 -31.21
CA SER A 22 -20.58 -17.20 -32.35
C SER A 22 -20.63 -15.83 -31.68
N LEU A 23 -19.74 -14.90 -32.07
CA LEU A 23 -19.66 -13.52 -31.60
C LEU A 23 -19.17 -13.51 -30.13
N TRP A 24 -17.96 -13.09 -29.79
CA TRP A 24 -17.46 -11.72 -29.84
C TRP A 24 -15.97 -11.76 -30.22
N ALA A 25 -15.64 -11.27 -31.42
CA ALA A 25 -14.26 -11.10 -31.86
C ALA A 25 -13.63 -9.90 -31.14
N ALA A 26 -13.12 -10.10 -29.93
CA ALA A 26 -12.14 -9.20 -29.34
C ALA A 26 -10.79 -9.48 -30.02
N GLN A 27 -10.44 -8.61 -30.95
CA GLN A 27 -9.17 -8.60 -31.68
C GLN A 27 -7.99 -8.41 -30.70
N ILE A 28 -7.54 -9.49 -30.08
CA ILE A 28 -6.20 -9.58 -29.50
C ILE A 28 -5.28 -9.93 -30.67
N PRO A 29 -4.34 -9.07 -31.09
CA PRO A 29 -3.43 -9.42 -32.16
C PRO A 29 -2.60 -10.62 -31.70
N THR A 30 -2.80 -11.75 -32.40
CA THR A 30 -2.00 -12.95 -32.28
C THR A 30 -0.55 -12.58 -32.52
N PHE A 31 0.27 -12.90 -31.54
CA PHE A 31 1.71 -12.77 -31.58
C PHE A 31 2.25 -13.77 -32.61
N ASP A 32 2.23 -13.39 -33.88
CA ASP A 32 2.83 -14.17 -34.95
C ASP A 32 4.33 -13.87 -35.04
N ARG A 33 5.12 -14.91 -34.73
CA ARG A 33 6.54 -14.98 -35.04
C ARG A 33 6.71 -15.03 -36.56
N CYS A 34 7.16 -13.92 -37.15
CA CYS A 34 7.92 -14.01 -38.40
C CYS A 34 9.38 -13.71 -38.08
N TRP A 35 10.19 -14.78 -38.02
CA TRP A 35 11.63 -14.69 -38.01
C TRP A 35 12.11 -14.50 -39.46
N TYR A 36 12.85 -13.41 -39.66
CA TYR A 36 13.84 -13.18 -40.71
C TYR A 36 13.40 -13.12 -42.18
N SER A 37 13.34 -11.89 -42.72
CA SER A 37 13.92 -11.61 -44.04
C SER A 37 14.46 -10.19 -44.08
N SER A 38 15.66 -10.06 -44.64
CA SER A 38 16.50 -8.86 -44.69
C SER A 38 15.91 -7.72 -45.52
N ARG A 39 16.28 -6.49 -45.11
CA ARG A 39 16.57 -5.26 -45.88
C ARG A 39 15.81 -4.03 -45.38
N ASN A 40 16.60 -2.97 -45.18
CA ASN A 40 16.29 -1.60 -44.76
C ASN A 40 16.16 -1.38 -43.24
N ASP A 41 17.33 -1.22 -42.62
CA ASP A 41 17.55 -0.68 -41.28
C ASP A 41 17.15 0.81 -41.21
N VAL A 42 15.85 1.10 -41.24
CA VAL A 42 15.36 2.33 -40.63
C VAL A 42 15.25 2.02 -39.15
N ARG A 43 16.06 2.68 -38.31
CA ARG A 43 15.91 2.58 -36.85
C ARG A 43 14.45 2.86 -36.52
N LYS A 44 13.67 1.81 -36.21
CA LYS A 44 12.30 1.96 -35.74
C LYS A 44 12.40 2.67 -34.39
N ILE A 45 12.18 3.99 -34.38
CA ILE A 45 11.97 4.74 -33.16
C ILE A 45 10.67 4.19 -32.58
N TRP A 46 10.77 3.30 -31.60
CA TRP A 46 9.62 2.82 -30.86
C TRP A 46 9.03 4.02 -30.10
N THR A 47 7.92 4.57 -30.59
CA THR A 47 7.25 5.74 -30.01
C THR A 47 6.53 5.45 -28.69
N PHE A 48 6.51 4.18 -28.27
CA PHE A 48 6.10 3.80 -26.92
C PHE A 48 7.32 3.27 -26.17
N THR A 49 7.89 4.09 -25.29
CA THR A 49 8.95 3.64 -24.38
C THR A 49 8.43 2.45 -23.56
N PRO A 50 9.08 1.27 -23.60
CA PRO A 50 8.62 0.14 -22.82
C PRO A 50 8.69 0.49 -21.32
N ILE A 51 7.64 0.15 -20.57
CA ILE A 51 7.50 0.45 -19.13
C ILE A 51 8.45 -0.48 -18.36
N TRP A 52 9.74 -0.20 -18.44
CA TRP A 52 10.73 -0.81 -17.55
C TRP A 52 10.79 0.04 -16.28
N MET A 53 10.62 -0.62 -15.14
CA MET A 53 10.75 -0.05 -13.80
C MET A 53 12.16 0.53 -13.60
N GLY A 54 12.35 1.79 -13.99
CA GLY A 54 13.65 2.49 -13.91
C GLY A 54 13.53 3.86 -13.23
N ARG A 55 14.21 4.87 -13.78
CA ARG A 55 14.32 6.22 -13.16
C ARG A 55 12.99 6.87 -12.79
N ARG A 56 11.94 6.72 -13.61
CA ARG A 56 10.60 7.28 -13.34
C ARG A 56 9.97 6.64 -12.11
N SER A 57 10.06 5.31 -11.99
CA SER A 57 9.57 4.58 -10.81
C SER A 57 10.32 5.01 -9.55
N ASN A 58 11.65 5.13 -9.62
CA ASN A 58 12.45 5.60 -8.49
C ASN A 58 12.03 7.00 -8.01
N LYS A 59 11.85 7.97 -8.93
CA LYS A 59 11.37 9.32 -8.57
C LYS A 59 9.97 9.33 -7.96
N ILE A 60 9.08 8.45 -8.44
CA ILE A 60 7.74 8.32 -7.86
C ILE A 60 7.83 7.70 -6.47
N ALA A 61 8.66 6.68 -6.28
CA ALA A 61 8.88 6.01 -5.02
C ALA A 61 9.47 6.95 -3.97
N THR A 62 10.47 7.77 -4.31
CA THR A 62 11.06 8.74 -3.38
C THR A 62 10.04 9.80 -2.96
N ARG A 63 9.25 10.32 -3.90
CA ARG A 63 8.20 11.30 -3.60
C ARG A 63 7.09 10.71 -2.73
N LYS A 64 6.60 9.51 -3.06
CA LYS A 64 5.58 8.81 -2.26
C LYS A 64 6.11 8.47 -0.87
N GLY A 65 7.31 7.91 -0.78
CA GLY A 65 7.96 7.61 0.50
C GLY A 65 8.09 8.85 1.39
N ALA A 66 8.52 9.99 0.86
CA ALA A 66 8.57 11.24 1.63
C ALA A 66 7.19 11.70 2.12
N GLN A 67 6.13 11.50 1.35
CA GLN A 67 4.75 11.81 1.74
C GLN A 67 4.21 10.83 2.79
N ASP A 68 4.47 9.54 2.61
CA ASP A 68 4.05 8.49 3.53
C ASP A 68 4.74 8.64 4.89
N LEU A 69 6.02 9.05 4.91
CA LEU A 69 6.73 9.38 6.14
C LEU A 69 6.10 10.58 6.88
N LYS A 70 5.64 11.60 6.14
CA LYS A 70 4.92 12.74 6.73
C LYS A 70 3.59 12.28 7.35
N LYS A 71 2.80 11.49 6.61
CA LYS A 71 1.54 10.93 7.11
C LYS A 71 1.74 10.02 8.32
N GLY A 72 2.76 9.15 8.28
CA GLY A 72 3.11 8.28 9.40
C GLY A 72 3.43 9.05 10.67
N LYS A 73 4.15 10.18 10.57
CA LYS A 73 4.39 11.09 11.71
C LYS A 73 3.09 11.71 12.24
N LEU A 74 2.17 12.12 11.36
CA LEU A 74 0.87 12.68 11.76
C LEU A 74 0.02 11.62 12.49
N TYR A 75 -0.08 10.41 11.94
CA TYR A 75 -0.83 9.32 12.55
C TYR A 75 -0.27 8.92 13.92
N ALA A 76 1.06 8.94 14.07
CA ALA A 76 1.71 8.70 15.35
C ALA A 76 1.39 9.78 16.39
N LYS A 77 1.30 11.06 15.99
CA LYS A 77 0.90 12.16 16.90
C LYS A 77 -0.53 12.00 17.38
N ILE A 78 -1.48 11.83 16.46
CA ILE A 78 -2.90 11.61 16.80
C ILE A 78 -3.07 10.36 17.66
N GLY A 79 -2.34 9.28 17.36
CA GLY A 79 -2.40 8.07 18.18
C GLY A 79 -1.98 8.28 19.64
N LYS A 80 -0.93 9.09 19.88
CA LYS A 80 -0.50 9.45 21.24
C LYS A 80 -1.54 10.31 21.96
N GLU A 81 -2.14 11.27 21.25
CA GLU A 81 -3.20 12.14 21.79
C GLU A 81 -4.46 11.33 22.17
N VAL A 82 -4.87 10.38 21.32
CA VAL A 82 -6.00 9.48 21.62
C VAL A 82 -5.72 8.68 22.90
N VAL A 83 -4.54 8.08 23.01
CA VAL A 83 -4.17 7.28 24.20
C VAL A 83 -4.15 8.14 25.47
N SER A 84 -3.59 9.34 25.40
CA SER A 84 -3.52 10.24 26.56
C SER A 84 -4.91 10.74 26.98
N ALA A 85 -5.80 11.05 26.03
CA ALA A 85 -7.16 11.48 26.32
C ALA A 85 -8.01 10.35 26.93
N VAL A 86 -7.90 9.12 26.41
CA VAL A 86 -8.62 7.95 26.92
C VAL A 86 -8.17 7.60 28.35
N ARG A 87 -6.87 7.73 28.65
CA ARG A 87 -6.36 7.51 30.01
C ARG A 87 -6.93 8.50 31.03
N LYS A 88 -7.12 9.77 30.62
CA LYS A 88 -7.64 10.82 31.50
C LYS A 88 -9.14 10.71 31.76
N GLY A 89 -9.93 10.37 30.74
CA GLY A 89 -11.39 10.48 30.77
C GLY A 89 -12.16 9.22 30.34
N GLY A 90 -11.48 8.08 30.23
CA GLY A 90 -12.07 6.82 29.77
C GLY A 90 -12.28 6.75 28.24
N PRO A 91 -12.71 5.58 27.74
CA PRO A 91 -12.80 5.30 26.30
C PRO A 91 -14.06 5.84 25.61
N ASN A 92 -14.95 6.53 26.34
CA ASN A 92 -16.25 6.95 25.81
C ASN A 92 -16.19 8.38 25.21
N PRO A 93 -16.49 8.57 23.92
CA PRO A 93 -16.40 9.88 23.26
C PRO A 93 -17.49 10.87 23.69
N ILE A 94 -18.63 10.39 24.19
CA ILE A 94 -19.73 11.24 24.68
C ILE A 94 -19.38 11.84 26.05
N SER A 95 -18.67 11.08 26.90
CA SER A 95 -18.31 11.52 28.25
C SER A 95 -17.06 12.38 28.29
N ASN A 96 -16.22 12.35 27.24
CA ASN A 96 -14.91 13.00 27.22
C ASN A 96 -14.80 13.99 26.05
N PRO A 97 -14.92 15.31 26.29
CA PRO A 97 -14.84 16.31 25.24
C PRO A 97 -13.45 16.36 24.59
N ALA A 98 -12.38 16.05 25.34
CA ALA A 98 -11.03 16.03 24.78
C ALA A 98 -10.91 14.95 23.69
N LEU A 99 -11.45 13.75 23.93
CA LEU A 99 -11.47 12.69 22.93
C LEU A 99 -12.31 13.08 21.70
N ALA A 100 -13.46 13.73 21.89
CA ALA A 100 -14.31 14.19 20.78
C ALA A 100 -13.56 15.15 19.84
N THR A 101 -12.87 16.17 20.38
CA THR A 101 -12.08 17.10 19.57
C THR A 101 -10.94 16.42 18.80
N ILE A 102 -10.30 15.41 19.40
CA ILE A 102 -9.24 14.64 18.73
C ILE A 102 -9.82 13.78 17.60
N LEU A 103 -11.02 13.22 17.78
CA LEU A 103 -11.71 12.47 16.73
C LEU A 103 -12.10 13.35 15.54
N GLU A 104 -12.46 14.61 15.78
CA GLU A 104 -12.71 15.60 14.73
C GLU A 104 -11.43 15.92 13.96
N LYS A 105 -10.34 16.24 14.66
CA LYS A 105 -9.01 16.45 14.05
C LYS A 105 -8.52 15.24 13.26
N ALA A 106 -8.78 14.03 13.77
CA ALA A 106 -8.43 12.79 13.07
C ALA A 106 -9.17 12.65 11.74
N LYS A 107 -10.43 13.08 11.66
CA LYS A 107 -11.21 13.09 10.40
C LYS A 107 -10.68 14.15 9.44
N GLU A 108 -10.35 15.34 9.92
CA GLU A 108 -9.78 16.42 9.10
C GLU A 108 -8.44 16.04 8.46
N LEU A 109 -7.64 15.22 9.14
CA LEU A 109 -6.33 14.75 8.68
C LEU A 109 -6.37 13.42 7.91
N ASP A 110 -7.57 12.95 7.53
CA ASP A 110 -7.80 11.69 6.82
C ASP A 110 -7.18 10.45 7.52
N VAL A 111 -7.21 10.42 8.86
CA VAL A 111 -6.69 9.28 9.63
C VAL A 111 -7.66 8.09 9.48
N PRO A 112 -7.18 6.90 9.10
CA PRO A 112 -8.01 5.69 9.04
C PRO A 112 -8.61 5.33 10.41
N LYS A 113 -9.91 4.99 10.43
CA LYS A 113 -10.65 4.63 11.66
C LYS A 113 -10.01 3.46 12.42
N ASP A 114 -9.46 2.49 11.71
CA ASP A 114 -8.78 1.32 12.27
C ASP A 114 -7.62 1.72 13.21
N ILE A 115 -6.89 2.80 12.88
CA ILE A 115 -5.80 3.29 13.72
C ILE A 115 -6.35 3.88 15.02
N VAL A 116 -7.43 4.64 14.94
CA VAL A 116 -8.09 5.25 16.11
C VAL A 116 -8.63 4.16 17.04
N GLU A 117 -9.39 3.21 16.51
CA GLU A 117 -9.95 2.10 17.28
C GLU A 117 -8.87 1.23 17.93
N ARG A 118 -7.79 0.95 17.20
CA ARG A 118 -6.62 0.24 17.75
C ARG A 118 -6.02 0.97 18.94
N ASN A 119 -5.90 2.30 18.86
CA ASN A 119 -5.33 3.09 19.95
C ASN A 119 -6.28 3.21 21.14
N MET A 120 -7.60 3.28 20.92
CA MET A 120 -8.60 3.26 22.00
C MET A 120 -8.56 1.95 22.79
N LYS A 121 -8.46 0.81 22.11
CA LYS A 121 -8.33 -0.51 22.75
C LYS A 121 -7.03 -0.61 23.57
N LYS A 122 -5.89 -0.22 22.97
CA LYS A 122 -4.59 -0.18 23.67
C LYS A 122 -4.59 0.70 24.91
N ALA A 123 -5.27 1.84 24.88
CA ALA A 123 -5.34 2.75 26.02
C ALA A 123 -6.19 2.19 27.17
N SER A 124 -7.12 1.28 26.89
CA SER A 124 -7.95 0.61 27.88
C SER A 124 -7.20 -0.54 28.59
N GLU A 125 -6.17 -1.09 27.95
CA GLU A 125 -5.30 -2.12 28.53
C GLU A 125 -4.33 -1.48 29.54
N LYS A 126 -4.38 -1.91 30.81
CA LYS A 126 -3.68 -1.29 31.96
C LYS A 126 -2.16 -1.55 32.01
N GLY A 127 -1.51 -1.89 30.89
CA GLY A 127 -0.12 -2.36 30.86
C GLY A 127 0.88 -1.43 30.16
N GLN A 128 0.51 -0.19 29.86
CA GLN A 128 1.37 0.74 29.13
C GLN A 128 1.83 1.90 30.03
N GLU A 129 3.04 2.40 29.78
CA GLU A 129 3.65 3.56 30.46
C GLU A 129 2.90 4.86 30.13
N ASP A 130 2.82 5.79 31.08
CA ASP A 130 2.24 7.12 30.84
C ASP A 130 3.18 8.02 30.02
N TYR A 131 2.61 8.77 29.08
CA TYR A 131 3.37 9.68 28.22
C TYR A 131 3.61 10.98 28.98
N ILE A 132 4.87 11.25 29.35
CA ILE A 132 5.28 12.48 30.05
C ILE A 132 5.95 13.41 29.05
N GLU A 133 5.44 14.64 28.94
CA GLU A 133 6.07 15.71 28.17
C GLU A 133 7.29 16.23 28.93
N LYS A 134 8.45 16.31 28.25
CA LYS A 134 9.71 16.79 28.80
C LYS A 134 10.22 17.94 27.95
N PHE A 135 10.60 19.03 28.60
CA PHE A 135 11.25 20.17 27.96
C PHE A 135 12.76 20.01 28.10
N TYR A 136 13.47 20.19 26.99
CA TYR A 136 14.92 20.15 26.94
C TYR A 136 15.40 21.53 26.55
N GLU A 137 16.26 22.11 27.38
CA GLU A 137 17.00 23.32 27.05
C GLU A 137 18.31 22.89 26.38
N ILE A 138 18.67 23.57 25.31
CA ILE A 138 19.94 23.38 24.62
C ILE A 138 20.79 24.59 25.00
N LEU A 139 21.92 24.33 25.67
CA LEU A 139 22.96 25.32 25.94
C LEU A 139 23.75 25.64 24.67
#